data_AF-A0A973QTG5-F1
#
_entry.id   AF-A0A973QTG5-F1
#
_cell.length_a   1.000
_cell.length_b   1.000
_cell.length_c   1.000
_cell.angle_alpha   90.00
_cell.angle_beta   90.00
_cell.angle_gamma   90.00
#
_symmetry.space_group_name_H-M   'P 1'
#
loop_
_entity.id
_entity.type
_entity.pdbx_description
1 polymer ?
#
loop_
_entity_poly.entity_id
_entity_poly.type
_entity_poly.pdbx_seq_one_letter_code
_entity_poly.pdbx_strand_id
1 'polypeptide(L)'
;YAAYATHLAFLRAAAARGRKPADYGARESELLQHLWHHRRLAQPALLHCTPLPWPPPPGAFPAPRPYASWPPQQPYAAAPAWGPPKHL
;
A
#
# COMPACT_ATOMS: atom_id res chain seq x y z
N TYR A 1 0.91 -27.76 -5.64
CA TYR A 1 0.30 -26.50 -6.14
C TYR A 1 0.97 -26.02 -7.42
N ALA A 2 2.27 -25.66 -7.41
CA ALA A 2 2.99 -25.16 -8.58
C ALA A 2 2.90 -26.08 -9.81
N ALA A 3 3.18 -27.38 -9.65
CA ALA A 3 3.07 -28.35 -10.75
C ALA A 3 1.67 -28.37 -11.41
N TYR A 4 0.59 -28.37 -10.61
CA TYR A 4 -0.79 -28.32 -11.11
C TYR A 4 -1.12 -26.98 -11.79
N ALA A 5 -0.66 -25.86 -11.22
CA ALA A 5 -0.86 -24.53 -11.80
C ALA A 5 -0.17 -24.40 -13.17
N THR A 6 1.07 -24.91 -13.28
CA THR A 6 1.81 -24.95 -14.55
C THR A 6 1.12 -25.85 -15.57
N HIS A 7 0.60 -27.01 -15.15
CA HIS A 7 -0.14 -27.91 -16.05
C HIS A 7 -1.43 -27.26 -16.58
N LEU A 8 -2.19 -26.57 -15.70
CA LEU A 8 -3.38 -25.80 -16.08
C LEU A 8 -3.04 -24.66 -17.06
N ALA A 9 -1.93 -23.96 -16.84
CA ALA A 9 -1.46 -22.89 -17.72
C ALA A 9 -1.15 -23.41 -19.13
N PHE A 10 -0.46 -24.55 -19.24
CA PHE A 10 -0.20 -25.19 -20.55
C PHE A 10 -1.49 -25.65 -21.23
N LEU A 11 -2.41 -26.26 -20.47
CA LEU A 11 -3.69 -26.72 -21.00
C LEU A 11 -4.53 -25.55 -21.56
N ARG A 12 -4.60 -24.42 -20.86
CA ARG A 12 -5.27 -23.20 -21.35
C ARG A 12 -4.55 -22.57 -22.54
N ALA A 13 -3.23 -22.52 -22.50
CA ALA A 13 -2.43 -21.98 -23.60
C ALA A 13 -2.52 -22.83 -24.88
N ALA A 14 -2.74 -24.13 -24.76
CA ALA A 14 -3.00 -25.02 -25.90
C ALA A 14 -4.42 -24.83 -26.46
N ALA A 15 -5.42 -24.70 -25.59
CA ALA A 15 -6.80 -24.43 -25.99
C ALA A 15 -6.94 -23.07 -26.69
N ALA A 16 -6.25 -22.03 -26.21
CA ALA A 16 -6.22 -20.71 -26.86
C ALA A 16 -5.62 -20.75 -28.27
N ARG A 17 -4.74 -21.73 -28.56
CA ARG A 17 -4.15 -21.96 -29.88
C ARG A 17 -4.98 -22.90 -30.77
N GLY A 18 -6.19 -23.27 -30.34
CA GLY A 18 -7.08 -24.16 -31.09
C GLY A 18 -6.78 -25.65 -30.94
N ARG A 19 -5.78 -26.04 -30.16
CA ARG A 19 -5.54 -27.44 -29.77
C ARG A 19 -6.33 -27.77 -28.51
N LYS A 20 -7.65 -27.84 -28.64
CA LYS A 20 -8.54 -28.23 -27.56
C LYS A 20 -8.72 -29.76 -27.58
N PRO A 21 -8.13 -30.53 -26.64
CA PRO A 21 -8.40 -31.95 -26.55
C PRO A 21 -9.87 -32.20 -26.20
N ALA A 22 -10.43 -33.33 -26.64
CA ALA A 22 -11.83 -33.69 -26.38
C ALA A 22 -12.18 -33.67 -24.87
N ASP A 23 -11.22 -34.08 -24.03
CA ASP A 23 -11.38 -34.14 -22.57
C ASP A 23 -10.96 -32.84 -21.85
N TYR A 24 -10.84 -31.72 -22.56
CA TYR A 24 -10.35 -30.46 -22.01
C TYR A 24 -11.09 -30.04 -20.73
N GLY A 25 -12.43 -30.11 -20.74
CA GLY A 25 -13.25 -29.71 -19.59
C GLY A 25 -13.06 -30.62 -18.38
N ALA A 26 -12.97 -31.94 -18.61
CA ALA A 26 -12.73 -32.91 -17.54
C ALA A 26 -11.35 -32.70 -16.91
N ARG A 27 -10.29 -32.58 -17.72
CA ARG A 27 -8.93 -32.32 -17.22
C ARG A 27 -8.81 -30.97 -16.53
N GLU A 28 -9.47 -29.92 -17.03
CA GLU A 28 -9.49 -28.61 -16.36
C GLU A 28 -10.16 -28.70 -14.98
N SER A 29 -11.30 -29.41 -14.89
CA SER A 29 -12.01 -29.59 -13.63
C SER A 29 -11.22 -30.37 -12.58
N GLU A 30 -10.53 -31.45 -13.00
CA GLU A 30 -9.67 -32.25 -12.12
C GLU A 30 -8.50 -31.42 -11.57
N LEU A 31 -7.82 -30.65 -12.42
CA LEU A 31 -6.73 -29.77 -12.00
C LEU A 31 -7.19 -28.68 -11.03
N LEU A 32 -8.37 -28.09 -11.26
CA LEU A 32 -8.96 -27.11 -10.35
C LEU A 32 -9.35 -27.75 -9.01
N GLN A 33 -9.90 -28.96 -9.02
CA GLN A 33 -10.23 -29.71 -7.80
C GLN A 33 -8.97 -29.97 -6.96
N HIS A 34 -7.86 -30.39 -7.59
CA HIS A 34 -6.58 -30.56 -6.91
C HIS A 34 -6.05 -29.24 -6.33
N LEU A 35 -6.10 -28.15 -7.09
CA LEU A 35 -5.70 -26.83 -6.59
C LEU A 35 -6.56 -26.40 -5.39
N TRP A 36 -7.87 -26.68 -5.42
CA TRP A 36 -8.78 -26.39 -4.32
C TRP A 36 -8.46 -27.21 -3.07
N HIS A 37 -8.22 -28.51 -3.21
CA HIS A 37 -7.83 -29.36 -2.09
C HIS A 37 -6.49 -28.95 -1.47
N HIS A 38 -5.52 -28.55 -2.30
CA HIS A 38 -4.21 -28.11 -1.85
C HIS A 38 -4.16 -26.63 -1.41
N ARG A 39 -5.28 -25.91 -1.43
CA ARG A 39 -5.35 -24.49 -1.05
C ARG A 39 -4.84 -24.23 0.37
N ARG A 40 -5.12 -25.15 1.30
CA ARG A 40 -4.64 -25.05 2.70
C ARG A 40 -3.11 -25.17 2.81
N LEU A 41 -2.48 -25.99 1.96
CA LEU A 41 -1.02 -26.14 1.94
C LEU A 41 -0.32 -24.93 1.32
N ALA A 42 -0.98 -24.23 0.39
CA ALA A 42 -0.46 -23.02 -0.23
C ALA A 42 -0.72 -21.73 0.59
N GLN A 43 -1.64 -21.77 1.57
CA GLN A 43 -2.01 -20.62 2.37
C GLN A 43 -0.80 -19.91 3.04
N PRO A 44 0.15 -20.58 3.70
CA PRO A 44 1.29 -19.90 4.31
C PRO A 44 2.22 -19.25 3.26
N ALA A 45 2.40 -19.88 2.10
CA ALA A 45 3.17 -19.30 1.00
C ALA A 45 2.45 -18.08 0.40
N LEU A 46 1.13 -18.13 0.26
CA LEU A 46 0.31 -17.00 -0.18
C LEU A 46 0.33 -15.85 0.82
N LEU A 47 0.31 -16.13 2.12
CA LEU A 47 0.49 -15.13 3.18
C LEU A 47 1.88 -14.48 3.13
N HIS A 48 2.92 -15.23 2.77
CA HIS A 48 4.25 -14.69 2.55
C HIS A 48 4.35 -13.81 1.30
N CYS A 49 3.60 -14.12 0.25
CA CYS A 49 3.56 -13.36 -0.99
C CYS A 49 2.58 -12.20 -0.97
N THR A 50 1.67 -12.11 0.02
CA THR A 50 0.82 -10.93 0.17
C THR A 50 1.72 -9.71 0.36
N PRO A 51 1.64 -8.71 -0.54
CA PRO A 51 2.36 -7.48 -0.35
C PRO A 51 1.95 -6.92 1.00
N LEU A 52 2.92 -6.79 1.92
CA LEU A 52 2.74 -5.89 3.05
C LEU A 52 2.34 -4.53 2.45
N PRO A 53 1.31 -3.85 2.99
CA PRO A 53 0.97 -2.51 2.54
C PRO A 53 2.26 -1.70 2.52
N TRP A 54 2.61 -1.23 1.32
CA TRP A 54 3.86 -0.52 1.11
C TRP A 54 3.89 0.63 2.12
N PRO A 55 4.97 0.76 2.93
CA PRO A 55 5.07 1.89 3.83
C PRO A 55 4.85 3.17 3.03
N PRO A 56 4.05 4.13 3.53
CA PRO A 56 3.78 5.35 2.79
C PRO A 56 5.12 5.98 2.39
N PRO A 57 5.22 6.51 1.16
CA PRO A 57 6.46 7.10 0.69
C PRO A 57 6.96 8.14 1.70
N PRO A 58 8.27 8.18 1.99
CA PRO A 58 8.84 9.20 2.87
C PRO A 58 8.56 10.57 2.27
N GLY A 59 7.61 11.31 2.85
CA GLY A 59 7.12 12.57 2.30
C GLY A 59 5.59 12.76 2.32
N ALA A 60 4.81 11.75 2.73
CA ALA A 60 3.40 11.95 3.09
C ALA A 60 3.30 12.76 4.41
N PHE A 61 3.68 14.03 4.35
CA PHE A 61 3.47 14.97 5.45
C PHE A 61 1.96 15.11 5.69
N PRO A 62 1.50 15.14 6.95
CA PRO A 62 0.12 15.47 7.24
C PRO A 62 -0.22 16.83 6.60
N ALA A 63 -1.44 16.96 6.07
CA ALA A 63 -1.91 18.19 5.47
C ALA A 63 -1.63 19.40 6.40
N PRO A 64 -1.24 20.57 5.85
CA PRO A 64 -0.97 21.75 6.65
C PRO A 64 -2.18 22.04 7.54
N ARG A 65 -1.97 22.04 8.86
CA ARG A 65 -2.99 22.49 9.81
C ARG A 65 -3.28 23.96 9.49
N PRO A 66 -4.55 24.41 9.44
CA PRO A 66 -4.84 25.82 9.25
C PRO A 66 -4.14 26.61 10.33
N TYR A 67 -3.39 27.63 9.90
CA TYR A 67 -2.52 28.43 10.74
C TYR A 67 -3.33 29.04 11.89
N ALA A 68 -2.93 28.79 13.13
CA ALA A 68 -3.45 29.55 14.25
C ALA A 68 -3.08 31.02 14.00
N SER A 69 -4.10 31.87 13.84
CA SER A 69 -3.95 33.32 13.76
C SER A 69 -3.07 33.78 14.92
N TRP A 70 -1.94 34.42 14.61
CA TRP A 70 -1.05 34.99 15.61
C TRP A 70 -1.85 35.94 16.54
N PRO A 71 -1.57 35.93 17.84
CA PRO A 71 -2.18 36.91 18.75
C PRO A 71 -1.77 38.32 18.30
N PRO A 72 -2.67 39.32 18.36
CA PRO A 72 -2.37 40.68 17.96
C PRO A 72 -1.21 41.22 18.80
N GLN A 73 -0.27 41.88 18.13
CA GLN A 73 0.86 42.57 18.76
C GLN A 73 0.34 43.57 19.78
N GLN A 74 0.71 43.40 21.05
CA GLN A 74 0.43 44.40 22.06
C GLN A 74 1.32 45.62 21.81
N PRO A 75 0.77 46.84 21.77
CA PRO A 75 1.58 48.04 21.60
C PRO A 75 2.52 48.18 22.81
N TYR A 76 3.80 48.36 22.51
CA TYR A 76 4.83 48.61 23.51
C TYR A 76 4.47 49.88 24.29
N ALA A 77 4.29 49.76 25.60
CA ALA A 77 4.11 50.92 26.47
C ALA A 77 5.36 51.81 26.36
N ALA A 78 5.15 53.10 26.09
CA ALA A 78 6.23 54.08 25.98
C ALA A 78 7.10 54.08 27.24
N ALA A 79 8.41 53.88 27.07
CA ALA A 79 9.37 53.96 28.15
C ALA A 79 9.44 55.40 28.71
N PRO A 80 9.66 55.60 30.02
CA PRO A 80 9.78 56.95 30.58
C PRO A 80 11.05 57.61 30.05
N ALA A 81 10.90 58.83 29.53
CA ALA A 81 12.00 59.64 29.04
C ALA A 81 12.92 60.04 30.21
N TRP A 82 14.13 59.48 30.25
CA TRP A 82 15.16 59.90 31.17
C TRP A 82 15.71 61.28 30.76
N GLY A 83 15.52 62.27 31.62
CA GLY A 83 16.09 63.61 31.46
C GLY A 83 17.56 63.68 31.90
N PRO A 84 18.37 64.62 31.36
CA PRO A 84 19.81 64.69 31.62
C PRO A 84 20.13 65.19 33.05
N PRO A 85 21.26 64.76 33.66
CA PRO A 85 21.66 65.18 34.98
C PRO A 85 22.10 66.65 35.01
N LYS A 86 21.65 67.38 36.04
CA LYS A 86 22.09 68.75 36.35
C LYS A 86 23.38 68.69 37.17
N HIS A 87 24.46 69.27 36.65
CA HIS A 87 25.72 69.41 37.35
C HIS A 87 25.68 70.68 38.22
N LEU A 88 25.96 70.53 39.52
CA LEU A 88 26.34 71.60 40.46
C LEU A 88 27.52 71.10 41.28
#